data_AF-A0A091C4S8-F1
#
_entry.id   AF-A0A091C4S8-F1
#
_cell.length_a   1.000
_cell.length_b   1.000
_cell.length_c   1.000
_cell.angle_alpha   90.00
_cell.angle_beta   90.00
_cell.angle_gamma   90.00
#
_symmetry.space_group_name_H-M   'P 1'
#
loop_
_entity.id
_entity.type
_entity.pdbx_description
1 polymer ?
#
loop_
_entity_poly.entity_id
_entity_poly.type
_entity_poly.pdbx_seq_one_letter_code
_entity_poly.pdbx_strand_id
1 'polypeptide(L)'
;MANNEEDKEKRLTEEADLQAEESKDEESEGETKTISGYALKFGEPSKDLGGFVEVITPEALKEVDFSNCFLLYDHDYSKPLASVKNDTLKLEVDETGLHFEATLNDTTYAKDVYENVSTGVVDAMSFGFELGIDSFDEDKEGTVTRSIKNIKKRT
;
A
#
# COMPACT_ATOMS: atom_id res chain seq x y z
N MET A 1 -8.08 3.08 26.13
CA MET A 1 -8.61 2.94 24.76
C MET A 1 -8.42 1.49 24.40
N ALA A 2 -9.49 0.77 24.08
CA ALA A 2 -9.37 -0.62 23.65
C ALA A 2 -8.85 -0.62 22.21
N ASN A 3 -7.65 -1.15 21.99
CA ASN A 3 -7.21 -1.53 20.65
C ASN A 3 -8.09 -2.72 20.25
N ASN A 4 -9.11 -2.49 19.42
CA ASN A 4 -9.88 -3.59 18.86
C ASN A 4 -9.07 -4.16 17.69
N GLU A 5 -8.53 -5.37 17.82
CA GLU A 5 -7.80 -6.02 16.72
C GLU A 5 -8.70 -6.32 15.51
N GLU A 6 -10.02 -6.31 15.71
CA GLU A 6 -11.03 -6.57 14.69
C GLU A 6 -11.04 -5.53 13.55
N ASP A 7 -10.55 -4.31 13.79
CA ASP A 7 -10.58 -3.24 12.79
C ASP A 7 -9.32 -3.20 11.92
N LYS A 8 -8.32 -4.05 12.19
CA LYS A 8 -7.05 -4.10 11.43
C LYS A 8 -7.20 -4.94 10.18
N GLU A 9 -7.21 -4.28 9.04
CA GLU A 9 -7.44 -4.91 7.74
C GLU A 9 -6.24 -4.76 6.80
N LYS A 10 -6.29 -5.47 5.67
CA LYS A 10 -5.31 -5.42 4.59
C LYS A 10 -6.02 -5.46 3.25
N ARG A 11 -5.69 -4.54 2.34
CA ARG A 11 -6.10 -4.59 0.94
C ARG A 11 -4.92 -5.08 0.11
N LEU A 12 -5.11 -6.15 -0.67
CA LEU A 12 -4.17 -6.55 -1.72
C LEU A 12 -4.53 -5.82 -3.01
N THR A 13 -3.56 -5.15 -3.62
CA THR A 13 -3.65 -4.53 -4.94
C THR A 13 -2.86 -5.41 -5.90
N GLU A 14 -3.55 -6.16 -6.75
CA GLU A 14 -2.91 -7.13 -7.65
C GLU A 14 -2.14 -6.43 -8.77
N GLU A 15 -2.79 -5.46 -9.42
CA GLU A 15 -2.18 -4.62 -10.43
C GLU A 15 -1.65 -3.35 -9.75
N ALA A 16 -0.58 -3.48 -8.95
CA ALA A 16 -0.02 -2.34 -8.21
C ALA A 16 0.87 -1.44 -9.09
N ASP A 17 1.04 -1.76 -10.38
CA ASP A 17 1.90 -1.04 -11.33
C ASP A 17 3.32 -0.82 -10.78
N LEU A 18 3.88 -1.86 -10.15
CA LEU A 18 5.18 -1.74 -9.49
C LEU A 18 6.30 -1.48 -10.50
N GLN A 19 7.15 -0.52 -10.18
CA GLN A 19 8.32 -0.15 -10.97
C GLN A 19 9.56 -0.14 -10.09
N ALA A 20 10.70 -0.46 -10.69
CA ALA A 20 12.00 -0.43 -10.05
C ALA A 20 12.97 0.40 -10.92
N GLU A 21 13.62 1.37 -10.29
CA GLU A 21 14.56 2.28 -10.95
C GLU A 21 15.88 2.30 -10.19
N GLU A 22 16.98 2.34 -10.94
CA GLU A 22 18.32 2.55 -10.40
C GLU A 22 18.85 3.88 -10.92
N SER A 23 19.33 4.71 -10.00
CA SER A 23 19.92 6.01 -10.32
C SER A 23 21.29 6.13 -9.67
N LYS A 24 22.20 6.88 -10.31
CA LYS A 24 23.48 7.24 -9.70
C LYS A 24 23.26 8.49 -8.88
N ASP A 25 23.61 8.44 -7.61
CA ASP A 25 23.59 9.63 -6.79
C ASP A 25 24.81 10.49 -7.18
N GLU A 26 24.60 11.77 -7.50
CA GLU A 26 25.73 12.65 -7.87
C GLU A 26 26.50 13.13 -6.63
N GLU A 27 25.87 13.07 -5.45
CA GLU A 27 26.44 13.54 -4.18
C GLU A 27 27.10 12.42 -3.35
N SER A 28 26.75 11.15 -3.61
CA SER A 28 27.42 9.98 -3.02
C SER A 28 27.83 9.04 -4.14
N GLU A 29 29.02 8.44 -4.11
CA GLU A 29 29.47 7.48 -5.15
C GLU A 29 28.64 6.16 -5.15
N GLY A 30 27.42 6.16 -4.61
CA GLY A 30 26.52 5.03 -4.48
C GLY A 30 25.40 5.02 -5.53
N GLU A 31 24.91 3.81 -5.80
CA GLU A 31 23.69 3.58 -6.57
C GLU A 31 22.47 3.67 -5.64
N THR A 32 21.48 4.45 -6.05
CA THR A 32 20.21 4.61 -5.34
C THR A 32 19.15 3.79 -6.05
N LYS A 33 18.61 2.80 -5.32
CA LYS A 33 17.54 1.91 -5.78
C LYS A 33 16.19 2.38 -5.27
N THR A 34 15.26 2.62 -6.18
CA THR A 34 13.92 3.10 -5.89
C THR A 34 12.88 2.09 -6.39
N ILE A 35 11.81 1.89 -5.63
CA ILE A 35 10.60 1.23 -6.09
C ILE A 35 9.38 2.13 -5.92
N SER A 36 8.44 2.05 -6.84
CA SER A 36 7.21 2.86 -6.84
C SER A 36 6.01 2.06 -7.34
N GLY A 37 4.82 2.62 -7.17
CA GLY A 37 3.56 2.03 -7.62
C GLY A 37 2.37 2.49 -6.78
N TYR A 38 1.28 1.75 -6.83
CA TYR A 38 0.06 2.04 -6.07
C TYR A 38 -0.14 1.03 -4.92
N ALA A 39 -0.09 1.52 -3.68
CA ALA A 39 -0.37 0.71 -2.51
C ALA A 39 -1.85 0.28 -2.47
N LEU A 40 -2.74 1.15 -2.96
CA LEU A 40 -4.15 0.87 -3.23
C LEU A 40 -4.63 1.72 -4.40
N LYS A 41 -5.66 1.24 -5.10
CA LYS A 41 -6.38 1.95 -6.16
C LYS A 41 -7.84 2.15 -5.76
N PHE A 42 -8.40 3.30 -6.13
CA PHE A 42 -9.80 3.64 -5.87
C PHE A 42 -10.72 3.02 -6.91
N GLY A 43 -11.95 2.71 -6.52
CA GLY A 43 -12.99 2.25 -7.44
C GLY A 43 -12.80 0.81 -7.97
N GLU A 44 -11.63 0.21 -7.74
CA GLU A 44 -11.34 -1.15 -8.17
C GLU A 44 -11.89 -2.19 -7.17
N PRO A 45 -12.74 -3.13 -7.62
CA PRO A 45 -13.21 -4.22 -6.77
C PRO A 45 -12.05 -5.13 -6.38
N SER A 46 -12.13 -5.68 -5.18
CA SER A 46 -11.24 -6.76 -4.74
C SER A 46 -11.61 -8.07 -5.43
N LYS A 47 -10.78 -9.09 -5.20
CA LYS A 47 -11.24 -10.47 -5.31
C LYS A 47 -12.46 -10.70 -4.40
N ASP A 48 -13.23 -11.74 -4.71
CA ASP A 48 -14.26 -12.21 -3.79
C ASP A 48 -13.62 -12.57 -2.43
N LEU A 49 -14.11 -11.92 -1.36
CA LEU A 49 -13.64 -12.06 0.02
C LEU A 49 -14.54 -13.00 0.83
N GLY A 50 -15.26 -13.91 0.16
CA GLY A 50 -16.14 -14.90 0.79
C GLY A 50 -17.61 -14.53 0.73
N GLY A 51 -18.07 -14.04 -0.42
CA GLY A 51 -19.44 -13.65 -0.71
C GLY A 51 -19.64 -12.15 -0.94
N PHE A 52 -18.57 -11.37 -1.00
CA PHE A 52 -18.61 -9.94 -1.33
C PHE A 52 -17.29 -9.47 -1.96
N VAL A 53 -17.37 -8.40 -2.74
CA VAL A 53 -16.20 -7.65 -3.21
C VAL A 53 -16.07 -6.34 -2.45
N GLU A 54 -14.86 -5.84 -2.32
CA GLU A 54 -14.57 -4.58 -1.64
C GLU A 54 -14.08 -3.53 -2.62
N VAL A 55 -14.58 -2.31 -2.49
CA VAL A 55 -14.14 -1.14 -3.24
C VAL A 55 -13.71 -0.05 -2.26
N ILE A 56 -12.52 0.52 -2.46
CA ILE A 56 -12.06 1.69 -1.72
C ILE A 56 -12.49 2.94 -2.48
N THR A 57 -13.22 3.83 -1.83
CA THR A 57 -13.67 5.09 -2.43
C THR A 57 -12.57 6.16 -2.39
N PRO A 58 -12.56 7.15 -3.31
CA PRO A 58 -11.65 8.29 -3.25
C PRO A 58 -11.71 9.08 -1.94
N GLU A 59 -12.87 9.06 -1.27
CA GLU A 59 -13.07 9.67 0.05
C GLU A 59 -12.28 8.98 1.16
N ALA A 60 -11.92 7.71 0.98
CA ALA A 60 -11.40 6.86 2.04
C ALA A 60 -10.10 7.39 2.67
N LEU A 61 -9.28 8.10 1.90
CA LEU A 61 -7.98 8.62 2.35
C LEU A 61 -8.00 10.10 2.74
N LYS A 62 -9.12 10.82 2.62
CA LYS A 62 -9.20 12.28 2.82
C LYS A 62 -8.72 12.76 4.19
N GLU A 63 -8.87 11.93 5.23
CA GLU A 63 -8.53 12.28 6.61
C GLU A 63 -7.38 11.43 7.18
N VAL A 64 -6.66 10.69 6.33
CA VAL A 64 -5.59 9.79 6.77
C VAL A 64 -4.29 10.55 6.96
N ASP A 65 -3.70 10.42 8.16
CA ASP A 65 -2.36 10.91 8.45
C ASP A 65 -1.29 9.87 8.11
N PHE A 66 -0.53 10.13 7.03
CA PHE A 66 0.56 9.29 6.55
C PHE A 66 1.93 9.60 7.17
N SER A 67 2.03 10.55 8.11
CA SER A 67 3.33 11.00 8.68
C SER A 67 4.15 9.90 9.38
N ASN A 68 3.53 8.75 9.68
CA ASN A 68 4.21 7.60 10.28
C ASN A 68 3.80 6.32 9.55
N CYS A 69 4.28 6.17 8.31
CA CYS A 69 4.10 4.99 7.49
C CYS A 69 5.44 4.33 7.18
N PHE A 70 5.40 3.01 7.02
CA PHE A 70 6.52 2.16 6.68
C PHE A 70 6.18 1.33 5.45
N LEU A 71 7.14 1.17 4.56
CA LEU A 71 7.13 0.09 3.59
C LEU A 71 7.87 -1.09 4.23
N LEU A 72 7.22 -2.25 4.29
CA LEU A 72 7.72 -3.43 4.98
C LEU A 72 7.81 -4.59 4.00
N TYR A 73 8.83 -5.42 4.14
CA TYR A 73 8.83 -6.73 3.50
C TYR A 73 7.93 -7.69 4.29
N ASP A 74 6.96 -8.32 3.63
CA ASP A 74 6.09 -9.36 4.21
C ASP A 74 5.31 -8.91 5.48
N HIS A 75 4.98 -7.63 5.58
CA HIS A 75 4.40 -7.01 6.79
C HIS A 75 5.23 -7.21 8.09
N ASP A 76 6.51 -7.55 7.97
CA ASP A 76 7.42 -7.77 9.08
C ASP A 76 8.07 -6.45 9.50
N TYR A 77 7.67 -5.93 10.67
CA TYR A 77 8.24 -4.69 11.23
C TYR A 77 9.73 -4.82 11.60
N SER A 78 10.30 -6.03 11.62
CA SER A 78 11.75 -6.23 11.74
C SER A 78 12.51 -6.06 10.41
N LYS A 79 11.79 -5.91 9.29
CA LYS A 79 12.34 -5.77 7.93
C LYS A 79 11.79 -4.53 7.20
N PRO A 80 12.06 -3.32 7.72
CA PRO A 80 11.64 -2.08 7.05
C PRO A 80 12.45 -1.83 5.78
N LEU A 81 11.74 -1.54 4.69
CA LEU A 81 12.33 -1.18 3.40
C LEU A 81 12.52 0.33 3.29
N ALA A 82 11.51 1.11 3.72
CA ALA A 82 11.52 2.56 3.70
C ALA A 82 10.53 3.13 4.75
N SER A 83 10.65 4.42 5.08
CA SER A 83 9.74 5.06 6.03
C SER A 83 9.59 6.55 5.75
N VAL A 84 8.38 7.08 5.97
CA VAL A 84 8.09 8.52 5.79
C VAL A 84 8.95 9.36 6.73
N LYS A 85 9.14 8.90 7.97
CA LYS A 85 9.92 9.62 8.99
C LYS A 85 11.40 9.85 8.62
N ASN A 86 11.98 8.97 7.81
CA ASN A 86 13.38 9.08 7.37
C ASN A 86 13.48 9.64 5.94
N ASP A 87 12.39 10.19 5.39
CA ASP A 87 12.30 10.75 4.05
C ASP A 87 12.62 9.76 2.90
N THR A 88 12.63 8.45 3.20
CA THR A 88 12.86 7.39 2.19
C THR A 88 11.59 6.81 1.60
N LEU A 89 10.42 7.18 2.12
CA LEU A 89 9.11 6.83 1.58
C LEU A 89 8.29 8.10 1.39
N LYS A 90 7.86 8.33 0.15
CA LYS A 90 6.89 9.37 -0.20
C LYS A 90 5.56 8.70 -0.51
N LEU A 91 4.48 9.33 -0.09
CA LEU A 91 3.12 8.88 -0.32
C LEU A 91 2.32 10.06 -0.88
N GLU A 92 1.62 9.83 -1.97
CA GLU A 92 0.79 10.82 -2.65
C GLU A 92 -0.57 10.22 -2.96
N VAL A 93 -1.64 10.95 -2.63
CA VAL A 93 -3.00 10.57 -3.02
C VAL A 93 -3.32 11.31 -4.31
N ASP A 94 -3.59 10.56 -5.38
CA ASP A 94 -3.99 11.10 -6.68
C ASP A 94 -5.40 10.59 -7.07
N GLU A 95 -5.80 10.82 -8.31
CA GLU A 95 -7.11 10.38 -8.82
C GLU A 95 -7.22 8.85 -8.96
N THR A 96 -6.09 8.14 -9.04
CA THR A 96 -6.00 6.68 -9.18
C THR A 96 -6.04 6.00 -7.81
N GLY A 97 -5.30 6.51 -6.82
CA GLY A 97 -5.11 5.82 -5.55
C GLY A 97 -4.05 6.44 -4.64
N LEU A 98 -3.41 5.58 -3.83
CA LEU A 98 -2.27 5.95 -2.98
C LEU A 98 -0.98 5.53 -3.70
N HIS A 99 -0.38 6.47 -4.42
CA HIS A 99 0.93 6.28 -5.03
C HIS A 99 2.03 6.32 -3.96
N PHE A 100 3.05 5.48 -4.10
CA PHE A 100 4.24 5.51 -3.27
C PHE A 100 5.51 5.57 -4.11
N GLU A 101 6.54 6.19 -3.55
CA GLU A 101 7.91 6.15 -4.04
C GLU A 101 8.82 5.86 -2.85
N ALA A 102 9.63 4.81 -2.95
CA ALA A 102 10.47 4.35 -1.85
C ALA A 102 11.93 4.17 -2.28
N THR A 103 12.82 4.95 -1.67
CA THR A 103 14.26 4.71 -1.73
C THR A 103 14.61 3.58 -0.76
N LEU A 104 15.13 2.48 -1.30
CA LEU A 104 15.43 1.29 -0.52
C LEU A 104 16.74 1.42 0.25
N ASN A 105 16.78 0.82 1.44
CA ASN A 105 18.02 0.70 2.21
C ASN A 105 18.93 -0.39 1.64
N ASP A 106 20.22 -0.40 2.05
CA ASP A 106 21.23 -1.34 1.53
C ASP A 106 21.22 -2.73 2.23
N THR A 107 20.05 -3.19 2.69
CA THR A 107 19.93 -4.50 3.33
C THR A 107 19.78 -5.62 2.31
N THR A 108 20.10 -6.87 2.69
CA THR A 108 19.97 -8.01 1.77
C THR A 108 18.53 -8.22 1.31
N TYR A 109 17.55 -8.12 2.22
CA TYR A 109 16.14 -8.29 1.87
C TYR A 109 15.62 -7.15 1.00
N ALA A 110 16.13 -5.92 1.14
CA ALA A 110 15.76 -4.82 0.26
C ALA A 110 16.30 -5.01 -1.16
N LYS A 111 17.52 -5.56 -1.30
CA LYS A 111 18.06 -5.97 -2.60
C LYS A 111 17.20 -7.05 -3.25
N ASP A 112 16.81 -8.08 -2.48
CA ASP A 112 15.94 -9.15 -2.97
C ASP A 112 14.57 -8.59 -3.41
N VAL A 113 13.98 -7.66 -2.65
CA VAL A 113 12.73 -6.99 -3.03
C VAL A 113 12.89 -6.20 -4.32
N TYR A 114 13.96 -5.41 -4.45
CA TYR A 114 14.24 -4.67 -5.67
C TYR A 114 14.32 -5.60 -6.88
N GLU A 115 15.09 -6.69 -6.80
CA GLU A 115 15.23 -7.63 -7.92
C GLU A 115 13.91 -8.35 -8.24
N ASN A 116 13.11 -8.69 -7.23
CA ASN A 116 11.81 -9.31 -7.45
C ASN A 116 10.83 -8.36 -8.15
N VAL A 117 10.85 -7.07 -7.81
CA VAL A 117 10.03 -6.05 -8.50
C VAL A 117 10.56 -5.78 -9.90
N SER A 118 11.87 -5.58 -10.06
CA SER A 118 12.49 -5.27 -11.36
C SER A 118 12.29 -6.37 -12.40
N THR A 119 12.22 -7.63 -11.95
CA THR A 119 11.98 -8.79 -12.81
C THR A 119 10.49 -9.18 -12.93
N GLY A 120 9.59 -8.49 -12.23
CA GLY A 120 8.15 -8.79 -12.23
C GLY A 120 7.77 -10.08 -11.51
N VAL A 121 8.63 -10.61 -10.65
CA VAL A 121 8.30 -11.74 -9.75
C VAL A 121 7.32 -11.30 -8.66
N VAL A 122 7.44 -10.04 -8.22
CA VAL A 122 6.50 -9.36 -7.33
C VAL A 122 5.91 -8.18 -8.10
N ASP A 123 4.60 -8.22 -8.33
CA ASP A 123 3.81 -7.24 -9.07
C ASP A 123 2.63 -6.67 -8.25
N ALA A 124 2.33 -7.27 -7.10
CA ALA A 124 1.26 -6.87 -6.21
C ALA A 124 1.75 -6.22 -4.91
N MET A 125 0.93 -5.36 -4.31
CA MET A 125 1.21 -4.72 -3.03
C MET A 125 0.04 -4.84 -2.06
N SER A 126 0.35 -5.09 -0.78
CA SER A 126 -0.64 -5.04 0.29
C SER A 126 -0.55 -3.74 1.08
N PHE A 127 -1.68 -3.09 1.29
CA PHE A 127 -1.80 -1.93 2.17
C PHE A 127 -2.54 -2.31 3.46
N GLY A 128 -1.86 -2.18 4.60
CA GLY A 128 -2.45 -2.44 5.92
C GLY A 128 -3.06 -1.18 6.51
N PHE A 129 -4.31 -1.26 6.96
CA PHE A 129 -5.05 -0.12 7.46
C PHE A 129 -5.95 -0.48 8.65
N GLU A 130 -6.53 0.55 9.28
CA GLU A 130 -7.61 0.37 10.25
C GLU A 130 -8.92 0.85 9.62
N LEU A 131 -9.99 0.05 9.75
CA LEU A 131 -11.28 0.38 9.19
C LEU A 131 -11.88 1.61 9.89
N GLY A 132 -12.29 2.58 9.10
CA GLY A 132 -13.02 3.75 9.56
C GLY A 132 -14.52 3.57 9.42
N ILE A 133 -15.01 3.77 8.20
CA ILE A 133 -16.43 3.72 7.84
C ILE A 133 -16.54 2.92 6.55
N ASP A 134 -17.49 1.98 6.52
CA ASP A 134 -17.88 1.24 5.34
C ASP A 134 -19.41 1.19 5.17
N SER A 135 -19.84 0.60 4.06
CA SER A 135 -21.23 0.21 3.85
C SER A 135 -21.30 -0.97 2.90
N PHE A 136 -22.31 -1.81 3.09
CA PHE A 136 -22.64 -2.90 2.18
C PHE A 136 -23.86 -2.53 1.34
N ASP A 137 -23.81 -2.88 0.06
CA ASP A 137 -24.93 -2.80 -0.88
C ASP A 137 -25.00 -4.13 -1.66
N GLU A 138 -26.21 -4.58 -1.97
CA GLU A 138 -26.45 -5.78 -2.77
C GLU A 138 -27.18 -5.37 -4.05
N ASP A 139 -26.61 -5.70 -5.20
CA ASP A 139 -27.23 -5.38 -6.48
C ASP A 139 -28.38 -6.36 -6.81
N LYS A 140 -29.05 -6.14 -7.94
CA LYS A 140 -30.18 -6.98 -8.38
C LYS A 140 -29.75 -8.41 -8.76
N GLU A 141 -28.46 -8.63 -8.98
CA GLU A 141 -27.89 -9.92 -9.34
C GLU A 141 -27.40 -10.70 -8.09
N GLY A 142 -27.49 -10.09 -6.90
CA GLY A 142 -27.07 -10.67 -5.62
C GLY A 142 -25.59 -10.44 -5.33
N THR A 143 -24.90 -9.58 -6.10
CA THR A 143 -23.51 -9.22 -5.82
C THR A 143 -23.47 -8.26 -4.65
N VAL A 144 -22.80 -8.67 -3.57
CA VAL A 144 -22.58 -7.82 -2.41
C VAL A 144 -21.30 -7.03 -2.60
N THR A 145 -21.40 -5.70 -2.52
CA THR A 145 -20.25 -4.78 -2.57
C THR A 145 -20.10 -4.07 -1.23
N ARG A 146 -18.93 -4.22 -0.62
CA ARG A 146 -18.48 -3.40 0.51
C ARG A 146 -17.75 -2.18 0.00
N SER A 147 -18.25 -0.99 0.32
CA SER A 147 -17.58 0.28 0.01
C SER A 147 -16.85 0.80 1.24
N ILE A 148 -15.52 0.86 1.21
CA ILE A 148 -14.72 1.55 2.24
C ILE A 148 -14.75 3.05 1.97
N LYS A 149 -15.33 3.81 2.90
CA LYS A 149 -15.54 5.26 2.82
C LYS A 149 -14.59 6.07 3.67
N ASN A 150 -13.98 5.46 4.67
CA ASN A 150 -12.97 6.07 5.51
C ASN A 150 -12.00 5.00 5.99
N ILE A 151 -10.71 5.30 5.84
CA ILE A 151 -9.60 4.55 6.41
C ILE A 151 -9.04 5.36 7.58
N LYS A 152 -8.58 4.68 8.62
CA LYS A 152 -7.81 5.24 9.70
C LYS A 152 -6.37 4.74 9.64
N LYS A 153 -5.47 5.56 10.19
CA LYS A 153 -4.10 5.17 10.43
C LYS A 153 -4.06 3.98 11.39
N ARG A 154 -3.42 2.89 10.96
CA ARG A 154 -3.17 1.73 11.79
C ARG A 154 -2.21 2.10 12.93
N THR A 155 -2.69 1.98 14.18
CA THR A 155 -1.89 2.23 15.39
C THR A 155 -1.31 0.96 16.02
#